data_AF-A0A0R2DQR3-F1
#
_entry.id   AF-A0A0R2DQR3-F1
#
_cell.length_a   1.000
_cell.length_b   1.000
_cell.length_c   1.000
_cell.angle_alpha   90.00
_cell.angle_beta   90.00
_cell.angle_gamma   90.00
#
_symmetry.space_group_name_H-M   'P 1'
#
loop_
_entity.id
_entity.type
_entity.pdbx_description
1 polymer ?
#
loop_
_entity_poly.entity_id
_entity_poly.type
_entity_poly.pdbx_seq_one_letter_code
_entity_poly.pdbx_strand_id
1 'polypeptide(L)'
;MKQYSPLAAQEDFLQILTAVHRLKETILVTPTDANDAEAAVIVPKGEWEALAELAFLQEPMVPKDGQSVSKDTKINLSNMEWG
;
A
#
# COMPACT_ATOMS: atom_id res chain seq x y z
N MET A 1 9.32 -11.11 -10.77
CA MET A 1 9.23 -9.64 -10.91
C MET A 1 10.40 -9.19 -11.78
N LYS A 2 10.13 -8.51 -12.91
CA LYS A 2 11.19 -8.01 -13.80
C LYS A 2 11.67 -6.65 -13.32
N GLN A 3 12.94 -6.35 -13.56
CA GLN A 3 13.56 -5.10 -13.12
C GLN A 3 14.10 -4.32 -14.31
N TYR A 4 13.82 -3.02 -14.35
CA TYR A 4 14.29 -2.10 -15.39
C TYR A 4 15.00 -0.91 -14.74
N SER A 5 15.99 -0.36 -15.44
CA SER A 5 16.46 1.00 -15.15
C SER A 5 15.44 2.02 -15.65
N PRO A 6 15.45 3.28 -15.17
CA PRO A 6 14.51 4.30 -15.64
C PRO A 6 14.62 4.55 -17.13
N LEU A 7 15.85 4.54 -17.67
CA LEU A 7 16.10 4.73 -19.10
C LEU A 7 15.51 3.58 -19.94
N ALA A 8 15.77 2.33 -19.55
CA ALA A 8 15.22 1.18 -20.25
C ALA A 8 13.68 1.12 -20.13
N ALA A 9 13.14 1.49 -18.97
CA ALA A 9 11.69 1.54 -18.76
C ALA A 9 11.01 2.61 -19.63
N GLN A 10 11.70 3.71 -19.90
CA GLN A 10 11.21 4.77 -20.77
C GLN A 10 11.21 4.33 -22.25
N GLU A 11 12.29 3.71 -22.71
CA GLU A 11 12.41 3.22 -24.10
C GLU A 11 11.37 2.14 -24.41
N ASP A 12 11.16 1.20 -23.48
CA ASP A 12 10.26 0.06 -23.66
C ASP A 12 8.87 0.28 -23.03
N PHE A 13 8.49 1.51 -22.70
CA PHE A 13 7.32 1.80 -21.87
C PHE A 13 6.02 1.13 -22.35
N LEU A 14 5.72 1.20 -23.65
CA LEU A 14 4.52 0.58 -24.22
C LEU A 14 4.54 -0.95 -24.16
N GLN A 15 5.72 -1.55 -24.31
CA GLN A 15 5.89 -3.00 -24.21
C GLN A 15 5.72 -3.46 -22.76
N ILE A 16 6.28 -2.70 -21.82
CA ILE A 16 6.11 -2.87 -20.38
C ILE A 16 4.63 -2.82 -20.00
N LEU A 17 3.89 -1.78 -20.43
CA LEU A 17 2.45 -1.69 -20.16
C LEU A 17 1.66 -2.85 -20.76
N THR A 18 2.03 -3.29 -21.96
CA THR A 18 1.40 -4.45 -22.61
C THR A 18 1.66 -5.74 -21.83
N ALA A 19 2.91 -5.95 -21.38
CA ALA A 19 3.30 -7.11 -20.59
C ALA A 19 2.59 -7.13 -19.23
N VAL A 20 2.60 -6.00 -18.51
CA VAL A 20 1.89 -5.83 -17.23
C VAL A 20 0.41 -6.16 -17.41
N HIS A 21 -0.25 -5.59 -18.42
CA HIS A 21 -1.68 -5.80 -18.62
C HIS A 21 -2.04 -7.23 -19.06
N ARG A 22 -1.32 -7.79 -20.04
CA ARG A 22 -1.64 -9.09 -20.65
C ARG A 22 -1.12 -10.28 -19.85
N LEU A 23 0.09 -10.16 -19.33
CA LEU A 23 0.77 -11.26 -18.62
C LEU A 23 0.58 -11.17 -17.11
N LYS A 24 -0.09 -10.12 -16.61
CA LYS A 24 -0.26 -9.85 -15.16
C LYS A 24 1.09 -9.86 -14.43
N GLU A 25 2.12 -9.35 -15.10
CA GLU A 25 3.45 -9.24 -14.53
C GLU A 25 3.58 -7.94 -13.74
N THR A 26 4.19 -8.01 -12.56
CA THR A 26 4.65 -6.82 -11.82
C THR A 26 6.08 -6.46 -12.26
N ILE A 27 6.31 -5.18 -12.53
CA ILE A 27 7.60 -4.66 -12.97
C ILE A 27 8.11 -3.64 -11.96
N LEU A 28 9.39 -3.78 -11.57
CA LEU A 28 10.11 -2.87 -10.71
C LEU A 28 11.03 -2.00 -11.57
N VAL A 29 10.98 -0.69 -11.36
CA VAL A 29 11.90 0.28 -11.95
C VAL A 29 12.80 0.79 -10.84
N THR A 30 14.07 0.41 -10.87
CA THR A 30 15.07 0.84 -9.89
C THR A 30 15.97 1.91 -10.48
N PRO A 31 16.13 3.06 -9.83
CA PRO A 31 17.03 4.09 -10.29
C PRO A 31 18.49 3.61 -10.21
N THR A 32 19.31 4.12 -11.13
CA THR A 32 20.69 3.66 -11.31
C THR A 32 21.66 4.26 -10.28
N ASP A 33 21.22 5.29 -9.57
CA ASP A 33 21.98 5.98 -8.51
C ASP A 33 21.83 5.33 -7.12
N ALA A 34 21.19 4.16 -7.04
CA ALA A 34 20.94 3.40 -5.81
C ALA A 34 20.10 4.15 -4.76
N ASN A 35 19.37 5.21 -5.17
CA ASN A 35 18.39 5.84 -4.31
C ASN A 35 17.07 5.06 -4.33
N ASP A 36 16.96 4.06 -3.46
CA ASP A 36 15.76 3.21 -3.37
C ASP A 36 14.46 4.00 -3.12
N ALA A 37 14.54 5.24 -2.60
CA ALA A 37 13.38 6.10 -2.41
C ALA A 37 12.73 6.57 -3.72
N GLU A 38 13.45 6.48 -4.84
CA GLU A 38 12.97 6.83 -6.19
C GLU A 38 12.61 5.59 -7.02
N ALA A 39 12.65 4.40 -6.42
CA ALA A 39 12.18 3.19 -7.08
C ALA A 39 10.65 3.22 -7.25
N ALA A 40 10.19 2.72 -8.40
CA ALA A 40 8.78 2.68 -8.75
C ALA A 40 8.36 1.26 -9.11
N VAL A 41 7.12 0.89 -8.79
CA VAL A 41 6.53 -0.39 -9.19
C VAL A 41 5.37 -0.12 -10.14
N ILE A 42 5.36 -0.84 -11.26
CA ILE A 42 4.29 -0.80 -12.25
C ILE A 42 3.47 -2.08 -12.10
N VAL A 43 2.17 -1.91 -11.83
CA VAL A 43 1.18 -2.98 -11.65
C VAL A 43 -0.03 -2.75 -12.56
N PRO A 44 -0.79 -3.82 -12.88
CA PRO A 44 -2.08 -3.67 -13.53
C PRO A 44 -3.04 -2.86 -12.66
N LYS A 45 -3.84 -1.98 -13.28
CA LYS A 45 -4.81 -1.13 -12.58
C LYS A 45 -5.74 -1.93 -11.64
N GLY A 46 -6.33 -3.03 -12.12
CA GLY A 46 -7.24 -3.83 -11.30
C GLY A 46 -6.55 -4.51 -10.10
N GLU A 47 -5.24 -4.77 -10.20
CA GLU A 47 -4.47 -5.30 -9.07
C GLU A 47 -4.20 -4.20 -8.04
N TRP A 48 -3.87 -2.99 -8.49
CA TRP A 48 -3.79 -1.81 -7.62
C TRP A 48 -5.11 -1.54 -6.88
N GLU A 49 -6.24 -1.58 -7.59
CA GLU A 49 -7.57 -1.38 -7.01
C GLU A 49 -7.88 -2.44 -5.94
N ALA A 50 -7.63 -3.72 -6.23
CA ALA A 50 -7.81 -4.80 -5.25
C ALA A 50 -6.93 -4.64 -4.01
N LEU A 51 -5.66 -4.24 -4.20
CA LEU A 51 -4.73 -3.97 -3.09
C LEU A 51 -5.19 -2.78 -2.25
N ALA A 52 -5.68 -1.71 -2.89
CA ALA A 52 -6.20 -0.53 -2.20
C ALA A 52 -7.46 -0.85 -1.38
N GLU A 53 -8.37 -1.66 -1.93
CA GLU A 53 -9.56 -2.13 -1.21
C GLU A 53 -9.20 -3.00 -0.01
N LEU A 54 -8.24 -3.93 -0.15
CA LEU A 54 -7.76 -4.76 0.95
C LEU A 54 -7.04 -3.94 2.02
N ALA A 55 -6.22 -2.97 1.63
CA ALA A 55 -5.54 -2.07 2.56
C ALA A 55 -6.56 -1.24 3.37
N PHE A 56 -7.62 -0.76 2.72
CA PHE A 56 -8.71 -0.05 3.40
C PHE A 56 -9.41 -0.93 4.44
N LEU A 57 -9.68 -2.19 4.11
CA LEU A 57 -10.28 -3.15 5.06
C LEU A 57 -9.34 -3.51 6.21
N GLN A 58 -8.03 -3.38 6.00
CA GLN A 58 -7.00 -3.69 7.00
C GLN A 58 -6.62 -2.52 7.89
N GLU A 59 -7.16 -1.30 7.69
CA GLU A 59 -6.94 -0.22 8.65
C GLU A 59 -7.45 -0.67 10.02
N PRO A 60 -6.57 -0.91 11.03
CA PRO A 60 -7.05 -1.03 12.37
C PRO A 60 -7.72 0.31 12.68
N MET A 61 -8.91 0.28 13.27
CA MET A 61 -9.48 1.44 13.94
C MET A 61 -8.52 1.87 15.05
N VAL A 62 -7.45 2.57 14.72
CA VAL A 62 -6.65 3.30 15.70
C VAL A 62 -7.55 4.46 16.10
N PRO A 63 -8.03 4.51 17.36
CA PRO A 63 -8.77 5.66 17.82
C PRO A 63 -7.88 6.87 17.59
N LYS A 64 -8.40 7.89 16.89
CA LYS A 64 -7.73 9.18 16.79
C LYS A 64 -7.68 9.79 18.19
N ASP A 65 -6.66 9.45 18.97
CA ASP A 65 -6.32 10.20 20.18
C ASP A 65 -5.93 11.61 19.74
N GLY A 66 -6.80 12.57 20.04
CA GLY A 66 -6.56 13.95 19.66
C GLY A 66 -7.73 14.93 19.83
N GLN A 67 -8.88 14.54 20.38
CA GLN A 67 -9.84 15.51 20.90
C GLN A 67 -9.94 15.38 22.42
N SER A 68 -9.28 16.31 23.10
CA SER A 68 -9.51 16.64 24.49
C SER A 68 -11.00 16.91 24.71
N VAL A 69 -11.68 15.99 25.40
CA VAL A 69 -12.95 16.26 26.06
C VAL A 69 -12.79 15.85 27.51
N SER A 70 -12.54 16.84 28.35
CA SER A 70 -12.68 16.70 29.80
C SER A 70 -14.13 16.38 30.15
N LYS A 71 -14.37 15.25 30.83
CA LYS A 71 -15.05 15.15 32.14
C LYS A 71 -15.62 13.75 32.38
N ASP A 72 -15.16 13.17 33.48
CA ASP A 72 -15.88 12.25 34.37
C ASP A 72 -16.69 11.09 33.74
N THR A 73 -16.07 9.93 33.61
CA THR A 73 -16.79 8.67 33.87
C THR A 73 -15.82 7.63 34.43
N LYS A 74 -15.90 7.41 35.74
CA LYS A 74 -15.31 6.22 36.39
C LYS A 74 -16.04 4.99 35.88
N ILE A 75 -15.42 4.21 34.99
CA ILE A 75 -15.86 2.85 34.70
C ILE A 75 -15.11 1.93 35.68
N ASN A 76 -15.85 1.35 36.61
CA ASN A 76 -15.34 0.48 37.67
C ASN A 76 -15.16 -0.94 37.10
N LEU A 77 -13.92 -1.38 36.90
CA LEU A 77 -13.55 -2.66 36.27
C LEU A 77 -13.72 -3.91 37.18
N SER A 78 -14.56 -3.84 38.23
CA SER A 78 -14.62 -4.89 39.25
C SER A 78 -15.64 -6.00 38.99
N ASN A 79 -16.51 -5.88 37.97
CA ASN A 79 -17.65 -6.79 37.79
C ASN A 79 -17.80 -7.29 36.34
N MET A 80 -16.80 -7.97 35.77
CA MET A 80 -17.00 -8.71 34.53
C MET A 80 -16.56 -10.18 34.70
N GLU A 81 -17.54 -10.98 35.09
CA GLU A 81 -17.51 -12.44 35.08
C GLU A 81 -17.78 -12.89 33.65
N TRP A 82 -16.79 -13.49 32.98
CA TRP A 82 -16.99 -14.14 31.70
C TRP A 82 -17.53 -15.55 31.97
N GLY A 83 -18.83 -15.74 31.74
CA GLY A 83 -19.49 -17.05 31.73
C GLY A 83 -19.12 -17.89 30.52
#